data_AF-A0A1V5LB73-F1
#
_entry.id   AF-A0A1V5LB73-F1
#
_cell.length_a   1.000
_cell.length_b   1.000
_cell.length_c   1.000
_cell.angle_alpha   90.00
_cell.angle_beta   90.00
_cell.angle_gamma   90.00
#
_symmetry.space_group_name_H-M   'P 1'
#
loop_
_entity.id
_entity.type
_entity.pdbx_description
1 polymer ?
#
loop_
_entity_poly.entity_id
_entity_poly.type
_entity_poly.pdbx_seq_one_letter_code
_entity_poly.pdbx_strand_id
1 'polypeptide(L)'
;MDLARRCGVTSIQDVGSVEDLQTYQTLLERGELSVRVDCRIPLSQYKLFADAGIRAHFGGDMLRIGSLKAFADGSLGSTTALFFESYEGSTSRGLPMDIVLDGRMEQWALAADKAKLQLSVHAIGDSANSLMLDIFERCVRENPAWDRRFRLEHAQHIAAKDIPRFARLGVIASAQPFHAIDDGRWAHKRIGEKRCHEAYPFRSFLDQGVHLCFGTDWSVAPLNPLLGIYAAVTRRTLDGSHPDGWIPEQKISVAEAIACYTLNSAYASYDERSKGRLVKGYLADLVVLSGDLFAIPPEKIREVQVDLTVLDGRVIFERTGGETIPSR
;
A
#
# COMPACT_ATOMS: atom_id res chain seq x y z
N MET A 1 -5.62 -0.43 17.28
CA MET A 1 -4.37 -0.81 17.99
C MET A 1 -4.33 -2.28 18.36
N ASP A 2 -5.24 -2.81 19.18
CA ASP A 2 -5.19 -4.23 19.62
C ASP A 2 -5.08 -5.26 18.47
N LEU A 3 -5.93 -5.12 17.45
CA LEU A 3 -5.87 -5.98 16.25
C LEU A 3 -4.52 -5.91 15.54
N ALA A 4 -3.89 -4.73 15.46
CA ALA A 4 -2.56 -4.57 14.87
C ALA A 4 -1.50 -5.34 15.67
N ARG A 5 -1.54 -5.25 17.01
CA ARG A 5 -0.63 -6.01 17.88
C ARG A 5 -0.79 -7.52 17.69
N ARG A 6 -2.04 -8.01 17.64
CA ARG A 6 -2.35 -9.42 17.39
C ARG A 6 -1.89 -9.88 16.00
N CYS A 7 -1.98 -9.02 14.99
CA CYS A 7 -1.58 -9.32 13.61
C CYS A 7 -0.08 -9.08 13.33
N GLY A 8 0.74 -8.73 14.32
CA GLY A 8 2.17 -8.50 14.11
C GLY A 8 2.50 -7.19 13.38
N VAL A 9 1.58 -6.22 13.39
CA VAL A 9 1.77 -4.93 12.70
C VAL A 9 2.31 -3.89 13.68
N THR A 10 3.57 -3.52 13.51
CA THR A 10 4.28 -2.53 14.34
C THR A 10 4.35 -1.13 13.74
N SER A 11 4.05 -1.00 12.44
CA SER A 11 4.04 0.28 11.72
C SER A 11 2.92 0.32 10.69
N ILE A 12 2.27 1.47 10.54
CA ILE A 12 1.26 1.73 9.52
C ILE A 12 1.52 3.07 8.81
N GLN A 13 1.08 3.15 7.57
CA GLN A 13 0.98 4.40 6.81
C GLN A 13 -0.51 4.68 6.64
N ASP A 14 -1.07 5.43 7.58
CA ASP A 14 -2.50 5.55 7.77
C ASP A 14 -3.09 6.60 6.85
N VAL A 15 -4.13 6.23 6.10
CA VAL A 15 -4.89 7.18 5.29
C VAL A 15 -6.01 7.72 6.18
N GLY A 16 -5.76 8.86 6.80
CA GLY A 16 -6.63 9.45 7.82
C GLY A 16 -6.86 10.94 7.64
N SER A 17 -7.58 11.53 8.58
CA SER A 17 -7.87 12.95 8.66
C SER A 17 -7.04 13.66 9.74
N VAL A 18 -7.25 14.97 9.90
CA VAL A 18 -6.60 15.73 10.97
C VAL A 18 -7.13 15.30 12.35
N GLU A 19 -8.38 14.87 12.42
CA GLU A 19 -8.99 14.33 13.63
C GLU A 19 -8.36 13.00 14.06
N ASP A 20 -8.00 12.14 13.09
CA ASP A 20 -7.26 10.90 13.37
C ASP A 20 -5.86 11.24 13.94
N LEU A 21 -5.19 12.25 13.38
CA LEU A 21 -3.90 12.73 13.90
C LEU A 21 -4.00 13.17 15.36
N GLN A 22 -5.04 13.92 15.74
CA GLN A 22 -5.29 14.33 17.14
C GLN A 22 -5.50 13.12 18.06
N THR A 23 -6.18 12.10 17.57
CA THR A 23 -6.37 10.84 18.30
C THR A 23 -5.02 10.16 18.53
N TYR A 24 -4.16 10.07 17.52
CA TYR A 24 -2.82 9.51 17.68
C TYR A 24 -1.93 10.33 18.61
N GLN A 25 -2.01 11.66 18.58
CA GLN A 25 -1.31 12.53 19.52
C GLN A 25 -1.74 12.25 20.96
N THR A 26 -3.05 12.15 21.21
CA THR A 26 -3.60 11.82 22.54
C THR A 26 -3.09 10.46 23.02
N LEU A 27 -3.11 9.43 22.16
CA LEU A 27 -2.60 8.10 22.51
C LEU A 27 -1.09 8.11 22.75
N LEU A 28 -0.33 8.91 21.99
CA LEU A 28 1.11 9.06 22.17
C LEU A 28 1.43 9.72 23.52
N GLU A 29 0.75 10.80 23.88
CA GLU A 29 0.92 11.50 25.16
C GLU A 29 0.61 10.60 26.37
N ARG A 30 -0.36 9.69 26.22
CA ARG A 30 -0.72 8.70 27.25
C ARG A 30 0.20 7.47 27.27
N GLY A 31 1.10 7.32 26.31
CA GLY A 31 1.91 6.11 26.16
C GLY A 31 1.13 4.87 25.71
N GLU A 32 -0.05 5.07 25.10
CA GLU A 32 -0.97 4.00 24.65
C GLU A 32 -0.82 3.67 23.16
N LEU A 33 -0.10 4.52 22.40
CA LEU A 33 0.17 4.30 20.98
C LEU A 33 1.13 3.11 20.80
N SER A 34 0.61 2.00 20.32
CA SER A 34 1.31 0.70 20.22
C SER A 34 1.62 0.27 18.77
N VAL A 35 1.64 1.25 17.87
CA VAL A 35 1.99 1.12 16.45
C VAL A 35 2.62 2.45 16.02
N ARG A 36 3.67 2.42 15.19
CA ARG A 36 4.22 3.64 14.57
C ARG A 36 3.31 4.10 13.44
N VAL A 37 2.96 5.37 13.40
CA VAL A 37 1.98 5.90 12.42
C VAL A 37 2.63 6.99 11.57
N ASP A 38 2.57 6.82 10.25
CA ASP A 38 2.79 7.89 9.26
C ASP A 38 1.44 8.30 8.67
N CYS A 39 0.91 9.45 9.09
CA CYS A 39 -0.41 9.92 8.68
C CYS A 39 -0.37 10.57 7.30
N ARG A 40 -1.27 10.13 6.43
CA ARG A 40 -1.48 10.63 5.07
C ARG A 40 -2.75 11.47 5.00
N ILE A 41 -2.60 12.78 5.20
CA ILE A 41 -3.72 13.74 5.27
C ILE A 41 -4.21 14.11 3.86
N PRO A 42 -5.48 14.47 3.64
CA PRO A 42 -5.98 14.78 2.31
C PRO A 42 -5.15 15.86 1.59
N LEU A 43 -4.85 15.63 0.30
CA LEU A 43 -4.07 16.54 -0.56
C LEU A 43 -4.66 17.94 -0.59
N SER A 44 -5.99 18.09 -0.46
CA SER A 44 -6.64 19.40 -0.37
C SER A 44 -6.11 20.28 0.78
N GLN A 45 -5.50 19.67 1.80
CA GLN A 45 -4.89 20.35 2.93
C GLN A 45 -3.40 20.68 2.75
N TYR A 46 -2.81 20.47 1.57
CA TYR A 46 -1.36 20.67 1.37
C TYR A 46 -0.84 22.04 1.84
N LYS A 47 -1.64 23.10 1.70
CA LYS A 47 -1.28 24.47 2.13
C LYS A 47 -1.02 24.55 3.62
N LEU A 48 -1.82 23.85 4.45
CA LEU A 48 -1.63 23.82 5.90
C LEU A 48 -0.22 23.33 6.27
N PHE A 49 0.26 22.32 5.54
CA PHE A 49 1.58 21.72 5.75
C PHE A 49 2.69 22.57 5.15
N ALA A 50 2.49 23.03 3.90
CA ALA A 50 3.46 23.83 3.17
C ALA A 50 3.72 25.19 3.86
N ASP A 51 2.67 25.89 4.28
CA ASP A 51 2.76 27.20 4.94
C ASP A 51 3.41 27.09 6.33
N ALA A 52 3.25 25.95 7.00
CA ALA A 52 3.93 25.63 8.26
C ALA A 52 5.38 25.13 8.07
N GLY A 53 5.85 24.96 6.84
CA GLY A 53 7.20 24.44 6.53
C GLY A 53 7.37 22.94 6.78
N ILE A 54 6.27 22.20 6.94
CA ILE A 54 6.28 20.74 7.09
C ILE A 54 6.66 20.09 5.76
N ARG A 55 7.48 19.05 5.82
CA ARG A 55 7.94 18.25 4.68
C ARG A 55 7.64 16.78 4.94
N ALA A 56 7.82 15.93 3.93
CA ALA A 56 7.73 14.47 4.07
C ALA A 56 8.57 13.98 5.27
N HIS A 57 8.03 12.97 5.97
CA HIS A 57 8.68 12.34 7.14
C HIS A 57 8.92 13.29 8.32
N PHE A 58 8.07 14.32 8.49
CA PHE A 58 8.15 15.21 9.65
C PHE A 58 7.46 14.58 10.87
N GLY A 59 8.11 14.60 12.03
CA GLY A 59 7.53 14.11 13.28
C GLY A 59 8.55 13.36 14.14
N GLY A 60 8.05 12.58 15.09
CA GLY A 60 8.87 11.77 15.98
C GLY A 60 8.95 10.30 15.55
N ASP A 61 9.47 9.45 16.43
CA ASP A 61 9.70 8.02 16.12
C ASP A 61 8.41 7.19 16.05
N MET A 62 7.33 7.66 16.69
CA MET A 62 6.04 6.95 16.79
C MET A 62 4.94 7.56 15.95
N LEU A 63 5.01 8.85 15.64
CA LEU A 63 3.97 9.58 14.91
C LEU A 63 4.61 10.59 13.97
N ARG A 64 4.28 10.47 12.68
CA ARG A 64 4.78 11.33 11.61
C ARG A 64 3.67 11.79 10.68
N ILE A 65 3.98 12.88 9.98
CA ILE A 65 3.15 13.57 9.00
C ILE A 65 4.03 14.06 7.84
N GLY A 66 3.42 14.76 6.87
CA GLY A 66 4.12 15.27 5.68
C GLY A 66 3.88 14.43 4.42
N SER A 67 3.04 13.41 4.57
CA SER A 67 2.50 12.60 3.49
C SER A 67 1.06 13.02 3.20
N LEU A 68 0.67 13.07 1.93
CA LEU A 68 -0.66 13.49 1.49
C LEU A 68 -1.36 12.39 0.70
N LYS A 69 -2.68 12.27 0.87
CA LYS A 69 -3.55 11.34 0.14
C LYS A 69 -4.45 12.07 -0.86
N ALA A 70 -4.55 11.55 -2.08
CA ALA A 70 -5.62 11.92 -3.01
C ALA A 70 -6.23 10.67 -3.69
N PHE A 71 -7.30 10.90 -4.45
CA PHE A 71 -7.96 9.87 -5.26
C PHE A 71 -8.08 10.36 -6.70
N ALA A 72 -7.62 9.54 -7.65
CA ALA A 72 -7.74 9.82 -9.09
C ALA A 72 -9.02 9.21 -9.67
N ASP A 73 -9.43 8.03 -9.19
CA ASP A 73 -10.62 7.29 -9.61
C ASP A 73 -11.26 6.52 -8.45
N GLY A 74 -12.27 5.69 -8.76
CA GLY A 74 -12.93 4.80 -7.81
C GLY A 74 -12.39 3.37 -7.82
N SER A 75 -13.26 2.37 -7.72
CA SER A 75 -12.89 0.95 -7.59
C SER A 75 -13.45 0.07 -8.69
N LEU A 76 -12.79 -1.07 -8.93
CA LEU A 76 -13.25 -2.07 -9.92
C LEU A 76 -14.63 -2.62 -9.56
N GLY A 77 -14.85 -2.99 -8.29
CA GLY A 77 -16.08 -3.62 -7.82
C GLY A 77 -17.32 -2.76 -8.03
N SER A 78 -17.18 -1.45 -7.83
CA SER A 78 -18.23 -0.45 -8.04
C SER A 78 -18.32 0.05 -9.49
N THR A 79 -17.48 -0.47 -10.41
CA THR A 79 -17.44 -0.03 -11.82
C THR A 79 -17.08 1.45 -11.98
N THR A 80 -16.22 1.97 -11.09
CA THR A 80 -15.82 3.39 -11.07
C THR A 80 -14.32 3.61 -11.22
N ALA A 81 -13.49 2.56 -11.14
CA ALA A 81 -12.09 2.66 -11.56
C ALA A 81 -12.00 3.09 -13.04
N LEU A 82 -11.09 4.01 -13.35
CA LEU A 82 -11.03 4.70 -14.63
C LEU A 82 -10.10 3.97 -15.61
N PHE A 83 -10.70 3.38 -16.64
CA PHE A 83 -10.02 2.60 -17.66
C PHE A 83 -9.87 3.34 -19.00
N PHE A 84 -8.91 2.92 -19.82
CA PHE A 84 -8.81 3.36 -21.22
C PHE A 84 -10.00 2.88 -22.05
N GLU A 85 -10.41 1.63 -21.83
CA GLU A 85 -11.51 0.95 -22.51
C GLU A 85 -12.74 0.83 -21.59
N SER A 86 -13.94 0.77 -22.17
CA SER A 86 -15.19 0.63 -21.40
C SER A 86 -15.27 -0.71 -20.66
N TYR A 87 -16.02 -0.75 -19.57
CA TYR A 87 -16.34 -2.00 -18.87
C TYR A 87 -17.14 -2.95 -19.77
N GLU A 88 -17.01 -4.26 -19.54
CA GLU A 88 -17.77 -5.29 -20.24
C GLU A 88 -19.27 -5.03 -20.16
N GLY A 89 -19.94 -5.08 -21.32
CA GLY A 89 -21.38 -4.83 -21.42
C GLY A 89 -21.82 -3.40 -21.06
N SER A 90 -20.90 -2.44 -20.98
CA SER A 90 -21.17 -1.04 -20.62
C SER A 90 -20.51 -0.06 -21.58
N THR A 91 -21.04 1.16 -21.67
CA THR A 91 -20.38 2.27 -22.35
C THR A 91 -19.46 3.06 -21.43
N SER A 92 -19.61 2.91 -20.11
CA SER A 92 -18.80 3.61 -19.11
C SER A 92 -17.37 3.10 -19.10
N ARG A 93 -16.42 4.02 -18.93
CA ARG A 93 -14.99 3.74 -18.69
C ARG A 93 -14.61 3.90 -17.22
N GLY A 94 -15.58 4.07 -16.33
CA GLY A 94 -15.36 4.47 -14.94
C GLY A 94 -15.46 5.98 -14.74
N LEU A 95 -15.09 6.44 -13.54
CA LEU A 95 -15.30 7.80 -13.09
C LEU A 95 -13.98 8.40 -12.57
N PRO A 96 -13.45 9.45 -13.22
CA PRO A 96 -12.43 10.28 -12.59
C PRO A 96 -13.04 11.04 -11.40
N MET A 97 -12.23 11.32 -10.38
CA MET A 97 -12.63 12.21 -9.29
C MET A 97 -12.77 13.66 -9.79
N ASP A 98 -13.64 14.46 -9.16
CA ASP A 98 -13.87 15.86 -9.56
C ASP A 98 -12.57 16.68 -9.63
N ILE A 99 -11.67 16.45 -8.66
CA ILE A 99 -10.36 17.13 -8.59
C ILE A 99 -9.47 16.81 -9.80
N VAL A 100 -9.69 15.67 -10.47
CA VAL A 100 -8.99 15.33 -11.71
C VAL A 100 -9.61 16.11 -12.87
N LEU A 101 -10.94 16.14 -12.97
CA LEU A 101 -11.66 16.77 -14.07
C LEU A 101 -11.46 18.28 -14.15
N ASP A 102 -11.41 18.95 -13.00
CA ASP A 102 -11.24 20.41 -12.93
C ASP A 102 -9.78 20.87 -12.82
N GLY A 103 -8.83 19.93 -12.94
CA GLY A 103 -7.39 20.22 -12.94
C GLY A 103 -6.77 20.49 -11.56
N ARG A 104 -7.56 20.46 -10.48
CA ARG A 104 -7.03 20.66 -9.11
C ARG A 104 -6.00 19.62 -8.71
N MET A 105 -6.14 18.37 -9.15
CA MET A 105 -5.19 17.29 -8.87
C MET A 105 -3.78 17.68 -9.30
N GLU A 106 -3.62 18.12 -10.55
CA GLU A 106 -2.32 18.52 -11.10
C GLU A 106 -1.80 19.78 -10.40
N GLN A 107 -2.65 20.79 -10.23
CA GLN A 107 -2.30 22.04 -9.54
C GLN A 107 -1.79 21.77 -8.11
N TRP A 108 -2.51 20.95 -7.35
CA TRP A 108 -2.17 20.65 -5.96
C TRP A 108 -0.96 19.72 -5.87
N ALA A 109 -0.82 18.74 -6.76
CA ALA A 109 0.35 17.88 -6.83
C ALA A 109 1.64 18.69 -7.08
N LEU A 110 1.64 19.61 -8.05
CA LEU A 110 2.79 20.48 -8.33
C LEU A 110 3.15 21.35 -7.12
N ALA A 111 2.15 21.92 -6.44
CA ALA A 111 2.38 22.78 -5.28
C ALA A 111 2.90 21.99 -4.06
N ALA A 112 2.33 20.82 -3.78
CA ALA A 112 2.74 19.95 -2.69
C ALA A 112 4.14 19.35 -2.91
N ASP A 113 4.44 18.90 -4.14
CA ASP A 113 5.78 18.42 -4.52
C ASP A 113 6.83 19.54 -4.36
N LYS A 114 6.51 20.78 -4.76
CA LYS A 114 7.40 21.94 -4.55
C LYS A 114 7.67 22.21 -3.07
N ALA A 115 6.70 21.93 -2.20
CA ALA A 115 6.83 22.02 -0.75
C ALA A 115 7.54 20.79 -0.12
N LYS A 116 7.92 19.79 -0.91
CA LYS A 116 8.54 18.53 -0.49
C LYS A 116 7.64 17.68 0.42
N LEU A 117 6.34 17.66 0.12
CA LEU A 117 5.37 16.75 0.74
C LEU A 117 5.24 15.49 -0.12
N GLN A 118 5.18 14.30 0.50
CA GLN A 118 5.04 13.05 -0.23
C GLN A 118 3.61 12.93 -0.78
N LEU A 119 3.46 12.58 -2.05
CA LEU A 119 2.16 12.34 -2.66
C LEU A 119 1.85 10.84 -2.72
N SER A 120 0.64 10.49 -2.29
CA SER A 120 0.09 9.14 -2.36
C SER A 120 -1.29 9.20 -2.97
N VAL A 121 -1.45 8.65 -4.16
CA VAL A 121 -2.68 8.82 -4.93
C VAL A 121 -3.29 7.46 -5.22
N HIS A 122 -4.54 7.29 -4.82
CA HIS A 122 -5.35 6.15 -5.24
C HIS A 122 -5.53 6.17 -6.75
N ALA A 123 -5.12 5.10 -7.42
CA ALA A 123 -5.34 4.88 -8.84
C ALA A 123 -5.52 3.37 -9.10
N ILE A 124 -6.73 2.93 -9.42
CA ILE A 124 -7.02 1.52 -9.68
C ILE A 124 -6.98 1.21 -11.18
N GLY A 125 -7.68 1.99 -12.01
CA GLY A 125 -7.75 1.75 -13.44
C GLY A 125 -6.48 2.15 -14.19
N ASP A 126 -6.26 1.55 -15.36
CA ASP A 126 -5.06 1.79 -16.17
C ASP A 126 -4.95 3.25 -16.64
N SER A 127 -6.05 3.89 -17.00
CA SER A 127 -6.09 5.30 -17.39
C SER A 127 -5.82 6.24 -16.20
N ALA A 128 -6.27 5.90 -14.98
CA ALA A 128 -5.95 6.68 -13.78
C ALA A 128 -4.46 6.62 -13.44
N ASN A 129 -3.86 5.43 -13.52
CA ASN A 129 -2.43 5.24 -13.28
C ASN A 129 -1.58 6.00 -14.32
N SER A 130 -1.90 5.86 -15.61
CA SER A 130 -1.25 6.59 -16.72
C SER A 130 -1.29 8.10 -16.50
N LEU A 131 -2.46 8.65 -16.14
CA LEU A 131 -2.65 10.08 -15.90
C LEU A 131 -1.80 10.58 -14.72
N MET A 132 -1.78 9.84 -13.60
CA MET A 132 -0.99 10.25 -12.46
C MET A 132 0.52 10.19 -12.73
N LEU A 133 0.98 9.23 -13.54
CA LEU A 133 2.37 9.19 -14.00
C LEU A 133 2.72 10.41 -14.87
N ASP A 134 1.80 10.92 -15.69
CA ASP A 134 1.99 12.17 -16.44
C ASP A 134 2.16 13.37 -15.49
N ILE A 135 1.31 13.46 -14.46
CA ILE A 135 1.39 14.52 -13.43
C ILE A 135 2.70 14.44 -12.64
N PHE A 136 3.13 13.23 -12.27
CA PHE A 136 4.40 13.03 -11.56
C PHE A 136 5.62 13.37 -12.43
N GLU A 137 5.60 13.01 -13.72
CA GLU A 137 6.64 13.39 -14.67
C GLU A 137 6.73 14.93 -14.81
N ARG A 138 5.59 15.62 -14.80
CA ARG A 138 5.54 17.08 -14.77
C ARG A 138 6.14 17.66 -13.49
N CYS A 139 5.82 17.10 -12.32
CA CYS A 139 6.42 17.49 -11.04
C CYS A 139 7.95 17.35 -11.07
N VAL A 140 8.46 16.23 -11.59
CA VAL A 140 9.90 16.00 -11.75
C VAL A 140 10.56 17.03 -12.67
N ARG A 141 9.88 17.43 -13.75
CA ARG A 141 10.38 18.40 -14.73
C ARG A 141 10.37 19.84 -14.20
N GLU A 142 9.33 20.24 -13.48
CA GLU A 142 9.07 21.65 -13.14
C GLU A 142 9.58 22.06 -11.76
N ASN A 143 9.71 21.11 -10.82
CA ASN A 143 10.14 21.41 -9.45
C ASN A 143 11.58 20.93 -9.16
N PRO A 144 12.28 21.59 -8.21
CA PRO A 144 13.62 21.17 -7.79
C PRO A 144 13.70 19.70 -7.38
N ALA A 145 14.82 19.04 -7.67
CA ALA A 145 15.03 17.65 -7.29
C ALA A 145 15.00 17.45 -5.76
N TRP A 146 14.29 16.42 -5.32
CA TRP A 146 14.30 15.89 -3.96
C TRP A 146 13.87 14.42 -3.98
N ASP A 147 14.06 13.71 -2.87
CA ASP A 147 13.65 12.32 -2.71
C ASP A 147 12.12 12.22 -2.55
N ARG A 148 11.40 12.17 -3.67
CA ARG A 148 9.92 12.33 -3.75
C ARG A 148 9.14 11.16 -3.18
N ARG A 149 9.63 9.94 -3.46
CA ARG A 149 8.97 8.66 -3.18
C ARG A 149 7.46 8.72 -3.46
N PHE A 150 7.07 9.25 -4.62
CA PHE A 150 5.66 9.29 -5.03
C PHE A 150 5.08 7.89 -4.97
N ARG A 151 3.81 7.78 -4.56
CA ARG A 151 3.13 6.50 -4.42
C ARG A 151 1.85 6.48 -5.23
N LEU A 152 1.67 5.42 -5.99
CA LEU A 152 0.35 5.04 -6.49
C LEU A 152 -0.18 3.93 -5.60
N GLU A 153 -1.27 4.24 -4.90
CA GLU A 153 -1.99 3.29 -4.07
C GLU A 153 -2.87 2.42 -4.95
N HIS A 154 -2.93 1.14 -4.60
CA HIS A 154 -3.46 0.03 -5.37
C HIS A 154 -2.58 -0.34 -6.54
N ALA A 155 -2.34 0.59 -7.48
CA ALA A 155 -1.62 0.32 -8.73
C ALA A 155 -2.13 -1.00 -9.36
N GLN A 156 -3.47 -1.15 -9.39
CA GLN A 156 -4.13 -2.43 -9.53
C GLN A 156 -4.14 -2.91 -10.99
N HIS A 157 -4.57 -2.07 -11.92
CA HIS A 157 -4.54 -2.35 -13.35
C HIS A 157 -3.57 -1.38 -14.02
N ILE A 158 -2.54 -1.92 -14.66
CA ILE A 158 -1.43 -1.12 -15.19
C ILE A 158 -1.24 -1.45 -16.66
N ALA A 159 -1.41 -0.46 -17.52
CA ALA A 159 -1.07 -0.62 -18.93
C ALA A 159 0.42 -0.98 -19.06
N ALA A 160 0.75 -1.94 -19.92
CA ALA A 160 2.13 -2.45 -20.06
C ALA A 160 3.18 -1.35 -20.30
N LYS A 161 2.80 -0.27 -21.00
CA LYS A 161 3.64 0.90 -21.26
C LYS A 161 4.04 1.68 -20.00
N ASP A 162 3.28 1.55 -18.91
CA ASP A 162 3.45 2.33 -17.69
C ASP A 162 4.38 1.67 -16.68
N ILE A 163 4.55 0.34 -16.71
CA ILE A 163 5.45 -0.37 -15.79
C ILE A 163 6.88 0.23 -15.83
N PRO A 164 7.52 0.46 -16.99
CA PRO A 164 8.83 1.09 -17.04
C PRO A 164 8.84 2.55 -16.55
N ARG A 165 7.69 3.24 -16.58
CA ARG A 165 7.58 4.63 -16.12
C ARG A 165 7.64 4.70 -14.60
N PHE A 166 7.06 3.73 -13.88
CA PHE A 166 7.21 3.63 -12.43
C PHE A 166 8.70 3.61 -12.03
N ALA A 167 9.48 2.73 -12.66
CA ALA A 167 10.91 2.59 -12.40
C ALA A 167 11.68 3.88 -12.74
N ARG A 168 11.46 4.44 -13.94
CA ARG A 168 12.12 5.67 -14.40
C ARG A 168 11.85 6.86 -13.48
N LEU A 169 10.61 7.01 -13.00
CA LEU A 169 10.20 8.12 -12.15
C LEU A 169 10.47 7.88 -10.65
N GLY A 170 10.89 6.68 -10.27
CA GLY A 170 11.03 6.29 -8.86
C GLY A 170 9.69 6.26 -8.11
N VAL A 171 8.59 6.02 -8.82
CA VAL A 171 7.24 5.89 -8.22
C VAL A 171 7.12 4.53 -7.57
N ILE A 172 6.65 4.53 -6.33
CA ILE A 172 6.37 3.33 -5.54
C ILE A 172 4.99 2.80 -5.91
N ALA A 173 4.92 1.51 -6.23
CA ALA A 173 3.67 0.78 -6.31
C ALA A 173 3.28 0.30 -4.91
N SER A 174 2.20 0.84 -4.35
CA SER A 174 1.67 0.45 -3.04
C SER A 174 0.45 -0.45 -3.23
N ALA A 175 0.67 -1.76 -3.18
CA ALA A 175 -0.32 -2.76 -3.57
C ALA A 175 -0.91 -3.55 -2.40
N GLN A 176 -2.07 -4.17 -2.61
CA GLN A 176 -2.77 -4.98 -1.63
C GLN A 176 -3.01 -6.38 -2.19
N PRO A 177 -2.14 -7.36 -1.85
CA PRO A 177 -2.24 -8.70 -2.41
C PRO A 177 -3.57 -9.41 -2.13
N PHE A 178 -4.18 -9.15 -0.98
CA PHE A 178 -5.45 -9.79 -0.61
C PHE A 178 -6.57 -9.46 -1.61
N HIS A 179 -6.61 -8.23 -2.14
CA HIS A 179 -7.58 -7.84 -3.16
C HIS A 179 -7.43 -8.69 -4.43
N ALA A 180 -6.21 -9.11 -4.81
CA ALA A 180 -6.00 -9.96 -5.99
C ALA A 180 -6.73 -11.31 -5.90
N ILE A 181 -6.77 -11.92 -4.72
CA ILE A 181 -7.45 -13.22 -4.52
C ILE A 181 -8.95 -13.08 -4.27
N ASP A 182 -9.43 -11.88 -3.95
CA ASP A 182 -10.85 -11.54 -3.93
C ASP A 182 -11.36 -11.25 -5.35
N ASP A 183 -10.75 -10.26 -6.02
CA ASP A 183 -11.12 -9.78 -7.34
C ASP A 183 -11.04 -10.89 -8.39
N GLY A 184 -10.07 -11.81 -8.27
CA GLY A 184 -9.92 -12.93 -9.21
C GLY A 184 -11.16 -13.81 -9.37
N ARG A 185 -12.09 -13.77 -8.42
CA ARG A 185 -13.37 -14.50 -8.49
C ARG A 185 -14.37 -13.90 -9.49
N TRP A 186 -14.24 -12.61 -9.80
CA TRP A 186 -15.29 -11.87 -10.50
C TRP A 186 -14.80 -10.77 -11.46
N ALA A 187 -13.53 -10.39 -11.46
CA ALA A 187 -13.00 -9.28 -12.26
C ALA A 187 -13.26 -9.44 -13.77
N HIS A 188 -13.21 -10.67 -14.31
CA HIS A 188 -13.51 -10.94 -15.72
C HIS A 188 -14.92 -10.49 -16.13
N LYS A 189 -15.88 -10.46 -15.19
CA LYS A 189 -17.25 -9.98 -15.44
C LYS A 189 -17.32 -8.46 -15.61
N ARG A 190 -16.28 -7.73 -15.18
CA ARG A 190 -16.19 -6.27 -15.26
C ARG A 190 -15.37 -5.81 -16.44
N ILE A 191 -14.23 -6.45 -16.70
CA ILE A 191 -13.25 -5.98 -17.70
C ILE A 191 -12.83 -7.04 -18.71
N GLY A 192 -13.39 -8.25 -18.64
CA GLY A 192 -13.06 -9.33 -19.57
C GLY A 192 -11.72 -9.99 -19.25
N GLU A 193 -11.57 -11.24 -19.70
CA GLU A 193 -10.40 -12.07 -19.41
C GLU A 193 -9.08 -11.43 -19.85
N LYS A 194 -9.07 -10.82 -21.06
CA LYS A 194 -7.86 -10.24 -21.63
C LYS A 194 -7.28 -9.14 -20.74
N ARG A 195 -8.11 -8.21 -20.25
CA ARG A 195 -7.66 -7.09 -19.40
C ARG A 195 -7.37 -7.53 -17.96
N CYS A 196 -7.93 -8.67 -17.52
CA CYS A 196 -7.54 -9.24 -16.23
C CYS A 196 -6.04 -9.57 -16.18
N HIS A 197 -5.39 -9.97 -17.28
CA HIS A 197 -3.95 -10.26 -17.29
C HIS A 197 -3.05 -9.05 -16.95
N GLU A 198 -3.59 -7.83 -16.98
CA GLU A 198 -2.89 -6.59 -16.59
C GLU A 198 -3.08 -6.25 -15.10
N ALA A 199 -3.81 -7.09 -14.35
CA ALA A 199 -4.13 -6.86 -12.95
C ALA A 199 -3.04 -7.37 -11.99
N TYR A 200 -2.77 -6.59 -10.95
CA TYR A 200 -1.83 -6.88 -9.87
C TYR A 200 -0.46 -7.36 -10.38
N PRO A 201 0.28 -6.54 -11.16
CA PRO A 201 1.48 -6.96 -11.89
C PRO A 201 2.73 -7.01 -10.99
N PHE A 202 2.66 -7.75 -9.87
CA PHE A 202 3.72 -7.78 -8.85
C PHE A 202 5.06 -8.27 -9.39
N ARG A 203 5.07 -9.40 -10.13
CA ARG A 203 6.28 -9.93 -10.73
C ARG A 203 6.86 -8.95 -11.74
N SER A 204 6.02 -8.42 -12.63
CA SER A 204 6.45 -7.45 -13.64
C SER A 204 7.03 -6.17 -13.03
N PHE A 205 6.48 -5.70 -11.90
CA PHE A 205 7.05 -4.57 -11.16
C PHE A 205 8.44 -4.89 -10.61
N LEU A 206 8.60 -6.03 -9.93
CA LEU A 206 9.90 -6.43 -9.36
C LEU A 206 10.96 -6.62 -10.46
N ASP A 207 10.61 -7.27 -11.56
CA ASP A 207 11.52 -7.54 -12.68
C ASP A 207 11.97 -6.25 -13.39
N GLN A 208 11.16 -5.19 -13.34
CA GLN A 208 11.48 -3.86 -13.87
C GLN A 208 12.17 -2.94 -12.85
N GLY A 209 12.46 -3.43 -11.64
CA GLY A 209 13.10 -2.64 -10.59
C GLY A 209 12.18 -1.57 -9.97
N VAL A 210 10.85 -1.73 -10.08
CA VAL A 210 9.90 -0.86 -9.40
C VAL A 210 9.90 -1.15 -7.91
N HIS A 211 9.92 -0.09 -7.09
CA HIS A 211 9.74 -0.24 -5.65
C HIS A 211 8.29 -0.64 -5.35
N LEU A 212 8.07 -1.94 -5.12
CA LEU A 212 6.79 -2.50 -4.70
C LEU A 212 6.74 -2.61 -3.18
N CYS A 213 5.77 -1.95 -2.54
CA CYS A 213 5.47 -2.16 -1.12
C CYS A 213 4.05 -2.69 -0.94
N PHE A 214 3.80 -3.40 0.16
CA PHE A 214 2.48 -3.94 0.46
C PHE A 214 1.81 -3.28 1.65
N GLY A 215 0.50 -3.14 1.52
CA GLY A 215 -0.43 -2.81 2.59
C GLY A 215 -1.64 -3.73 2.54
N THR A 216 -2.56 -3.59 3.49
CA THR A 216 -3.80 -4.38 3.51
C THR A 216 -5.03 -3.60 3.09
N ASP A 217 -4.99 -2.26 3.13
CA ASP A 217 -6.19 -1.43 2.93
C ASP A 217 -7.31 -1.80 3.91
N TRP A 218 -6.92 -2.04 5.17
CA TRP A 218 -7.86 -2.26 6.25
C TRP A 218 -8.70 -0.97 6.47
N SER A 219 -10.02 -1.06 6.64
CA SER A 219 -10.81 -2.27 6.90
C SER A 219 -11.52 -2.90 5.70
N VAL A 220 -11.17 -2.52 4.46
CA VAL A 220 -11.73 -3.13 3.23
C VAL A 220 -11.31 -4.59 3.12
N ALA A 221 -10.04 -4.89 3.43
CA ALA A 221 -9.51 -6.25 3.53
C ALA A 221 -8.98 -6.55 4.96
N PRO A 222 -8.78 -7.83 5.33
CA PRO A 222 -8.26 -8.20 6.64
C PRO A 222 -6.90 -7.55 6.94
N LEU A 223 -6.69 -7.12 8.19
CA LEU A 223 -5.43 -6.47 8.60
C LEU A 223 -4.23 -7.42 8.58
N ASN A 224 -4.44 -8.73 8.71
CA ASN A 224 -3.37 -9.71 8.89
C ASN A 224 -2.44 -9.80 7.66
N PRO A 225 -1.16 -9.37 7.75
CA PRO A 225 -0.22 -9.41 6.63
C PRO A 225 0.08 -10.83 6.13
N LEU A 226 -0.06 -11.87 6.98
CA LEU A 226 0.16 -13.26 6.56
C LEU A 226 -0.84 -13.68 5.46
N LEU A 227 -2.06 -13.15 5.49
CA LEU A 227 -3.04 -13.37 4.42
C LEU A 227 -2.65 -12.66 3.13
N GLY A 228 -2.02 -11.48 3.23
CA GLY A 228 -1.41 -10.79 2.10
C GLY A 228 -0.22 -11.54 1.51
N ILE A 229 0.67 -12.08 2.35
CA ILE A 229 1.80 -12.92 1.90
C ILE A 229 1.28 -14.18 1.21
N TYR A 230 0.31 -14.88 1.81
CA TYR A 230 -0.37 -16.02 1.18
C TYR A 230 -0.93 -15.63 -0.20
N ALA A 231 -1.63 -14.49 -0.29
CA ALA A 231 -2.23 -14.02 -1.53
C ALA A 231 -1.19 -13.69 -2.60
N ALA A 232 -0.08 -13.04 -2.24
CA ALA A 232 0.98 -12.67 -3.18
C ALA A 232 1.72 -13.90 -3.74
N VAL A 233 1.94 -14.92 -2.91
CA VAL A 233 2.73 -16.11 -3.26
C VAL A 233 1.88 -17.17 -3.96
N THR A 234 0.64 -17.37 -3.52
CA THR A 234 -0.24 -18.42 -4.08
C THR A 234 -1.16 -17.91 -5.17
N ARG A 235 -1.61 -16.64 -5.06
CA ARG A 235 -2.68 -16.03 -5.85
C ARG A 235 -3.95 -16.88 -5.94
N ARG A 236 -4.16 -17.80 -5.01
CA ARG A 236 -5.32 -18.71 -4.96
C ARG A 236 -6.55 -17.94 -4.54
N THR A 237 -7.56 -17.89 -5.39
CA THR A 237 -8.80 -17.16 -5.13
C THR A 237 -9.57 -17.73 -3.95
N LEU A 238 -10.33 -16.87 -3.27
CA LEU A 238 -11.04 -17.23 -2.04
C LEU A 238 -12.13 -18.29 -2.24
N ASP A 239 -12.65 -18.44 -3.46
CA ASP A 239 -13.65 -19.45 -3.83
C ASP A 239 -13.03 -20.75 -4.37
N GLY A 240 -11.70 -20.84 -4.46
CA GLY A 240 -10.99 -22.00 -5.00
C GLY A 240 -11.07 -22.16 -6.52
N SER A 241 -11.63 -21.19 -7.26
CA SER A 241 -11.75 -21.25 -8.73
C SER A 241 -10.40 -21.26 -9.45
N HIS A 242 -9.36 -20.68 -8.84
CA HIS A 242 -8.00 -20.66 -9.36
C HIS A 242 -7.03 -21.36 -8.38
N PRO A 243 -7.01 -22.70 -8.32
CA PRO A 243 -6.14 -23.44 -7.39
C PRO A 243 -4.66 -23.28 -7.71
N ASP A 244 -4.32 -23.03 -8.98
CA ASP A 244 -2.96 -22.73 -9.42
C ASP A 244 -2.65 -21.23 -9.39
N GLY A 245 -3.58 -20.41 -8.91
CA GLY A 245 -3.45 -18.96 -8.78
C GLY A 245 -4.04 -18.19 -9.97
N TRP A 246 -4.75 -17.10 -9.69
CA TRP A 246 -5.29 -16.21 -10.72
C TRP A 246 -4.19 -15.32 -11.28
N ILE A 247 -3.89 -15.45 -12.58
CA ILE A 247 -2.72 -14.84 -13.26
C ILE A 247 -1.42 -15.33 -12.59
N PRO A 248 -1.10 -16.63 -12.72
CA PRO A 248 -0.03 -17.28 -11.96
C PRO A 248 1.36 -16.72 -12.26
N GLU A 249 1.57 -16.09 -13.43
CA GLU A 249 2.82 -15.45 -13.82
C GLU A 249 3.16 -14.24 -12.93
N GLN A 250 2.17 -13.67 -12.23
CA GLN A 250 2.35 -12.55 -11.32
C GLN A 250 2.61 -12.97 -9.86
N LYS A 251 2.85 -14.26 -9.60
CA LYS A 251 3.27 -14.74 -8.28
C LYS A 251 4.67 -14.22 -7.92
N ILE A 252 4.86 -13.99 -6.63
CA ILE A 252 6.18 -13.67 -6.08
C ILE A 252 6.61 -14.67 -5.01
N SER A 253 7.90 -14.73 -4.71
CA SER A 253 8.43 -15.60 -3.65
C SER A 253 8.03 -15.09 -2.27
N VAL A 254 8.09 -15.98 -1.26
CA VAL A 254 7.88 -15.62 0.14
C VAL A 254 8.86 -14.51 0.58
N ALA A 255 10.12 -14.60 0.17
CA ALA A 255 11.14 -13.60 0.50
C ALA A 255 10.78 -12.21 -0.06
N GLU A 256 10.34 -12.14 -1.31
CA GLU A 256 9.92 -10.89 -1.94
C GLU A 256 8.65 -10.33 -1.28
N ALA A 257 7.68 -11.18 -0.94
CA ALA A 257 6.46 -10.76 -0.25
C ALA A 257 6.75 -10.21 1.16
N ILE A 258 7.64 -10.85 1.92
CA ILE A 258 8.11 -10.35 3.21
C ILE A 258 8.84 -9.00 3.03
N ALA A 259 9.73 -8.89 2.03
CA ALA A 259 10.43 -7.64 1.73
C ALA A 259 9.45 -6.51 1.39
N CYS A 260 8.38 -6.80 0.64
CA CYS A 260 7.33 -5.84 0.31
C CYS A 260 6.57 -5.32 1.53
N TYR A 261 6.32 -6.16 2.54
CA TYR A 261 5.68 -5.75 3.81
C TYR A 261 6.64 -5.11 4.83
N THR A 262 7.96 -5.30 4.69
CA THR A 262 8.96 -4.85 5.66
C THR A 262 9.89 -3.79 5.07
N LEU A 263 10.96 -4.20 4.39
CA LEU A 263 11.98 -3.33 3.82
C LEU A 263 11.39 -2.26 2.89
N ASN A 264 10.54 -2.66 1.95
CA ASN A 264 10.02 -1.75 0.94
C ASN A 264 8.95 -0.81 1.52
N SER A 265 8.16 -1.29 2.50
CA SER A 265 7.25 -0.42 3.26
C SER A 265 8.00 0.56 4.15
N ALA A 266 9.16 0.17 4.73
CA ALA A 266 10.03 1.11 5.42
C ALA A 266 10.63 2.15 4.47
N TYR A 267 11.06 1.76 3.28
CA TYR A 267 11.46 2.70 2.22
C TYR A 267 10.30 3.64 1.85
N ALA A 268 9.08 3.14 1.70
CA ALA A 268 7.94 3.99 1.36
C ALA A 268 7.63 5.09 2.41
N SER A 269 8.05 4.91 3.67
CA SER A 269 7.89 5.87 4.77
C SER A 269 9.20 6.55 5.21
N TYR A 270 10.27 6.49 4.40
CA TYR A 270 11.59 7.08 4.72
C TYR A 270 12.32 6.49 5.94
N ASP A 271 11.99 5.25 6.30
CA ASP A 271 12.45 4.55 7.48
C ASP A 271 13.44 3.41 7.21
N GLU A 272 13.90 3.23 5.98
CA GLU A 272 14.77 2.11 5.60
C GLU A 272 16.12 2.08 6.32
N ARG A 273 16.50 3.19 6.98
CA ARG A 273 17.71 3.33 7.79
C ARG A 273 17.50 3.04 9.27
N SER A 274 16.25 2.85 9.71
CA SER A 274 15.90 2.65 11.12
C SER A 274 15.04 1.40 11.35
N LYS A 275 14.22 0.96 10.39
CA LYS A 275 13.41 -0.27 10.49
C LYS A 275 13.28 -1.03 9.18
N GLY A 276 12.57 -2.15 9.23
CA GLY A 276 12.35 -3.08 8.10
C GLY A 276 13.42 -4.18 7.99
N ARG A 277 14.42 -4.19 8.87
CA ARG A 277 15.49 -5.21 8.95
C ARG A 277 15.90 -5.43 10.41
N LEU A 278 16.28 -6.67 10.74
CA LEU A 278 16.85 -7.02 12.05
C LEU A 278 18.38 -7.03 11.97
N VAL A 279 18.97 -5.83 12.07
CA VAL A 279 20.42 -5.62 12.07
C VAL A 279 20.81 -4.63 13.17
N LYS A 280 22.05 -4.69 13.65
CA LYS A 280 22.53 -3.80 14.73
C LYS A 280 22.34 -2.33 14.32
N GLY A 281 21.74 -1.54 15.22
CA GLY A 281 21.47 -0.11 15.01
C GLY A 281 20.06 0.20 14.48
N TYR A 282 19.26 -0.81 14.14
CA TYR A 282 17.86 -0.65 13.75
C TYR A 282 16.94 -0.83 14.97
N LEU A 283 15.72 -0.31 14.87
CA LEU A 283 14.64 -0.48 15.83
C LEU A 283 14.32 -1.97 16.01
N ALA A 284 14.11 -2.38 17.26
CA ALA A 284 13.73 -3.74 17.62
C ALA A 284 12.22 -3.95 17.44
N ASP A 285 11.75 -3.73 16.21
CA ASP A 285 10.39 -3.99 15.77
C ASP A 285 10.37 -5.34 15.05
N LEU A 286 9.81 -6.37 15.70
CA LEU A 286 9.82 -7.74 15.17
C LEU A 286 8.59 -8.53 15.56
N VAL A 287 8.39 -9.64 14.86
CA VAL A 287 7.36 -10.63 15.16
C VAL A 287 7.99 -12.01 15.29
N VAL A 288 7.42 -12.83 16.16
CA VAL A 288 7.70 -14.27 16.21
C VAL A 288 6.48 -14.98 15.66
N LEU A 289 6.69 -15.86 14.69
CA LEU A 289 5.63 -16.61 14.03
C LEU A 289 5.65 -18.07 14.51
N SER A 290 4.47 -18.69 14.56
CA SER A 290 4.31 -20.09 14.96
C SER A 290 4.85 -21.11 13.95
N GLY A 291 5.36 -20.63 12.80
CA GLY A 291 5.91 -21.47 11.74
C GLY A 291 6.85 -20.68 10.83
N ASP A 292 7.86 -21.37 10.30
CA ASP A 292 8.80 -20.80 9.34
C ASP A 292 8.17 -20.72 7.94
N LEU A 293 7.87 -19.50 7.50
CA LEU A 293 7.26 -19.23 6.20
C LEU A 293 8.13 -19.67 5.01
N PHE A 294 9.45 -19.82 5.18
CA PHE A 294 10.37 -20.25 4.13
C PHE A 294 10.44 -21.78 3.98
N ALA A 295 10.04 -22.52 5.02
CA ALA A 295 10.14 -23.98 5.06
C ALA A 295 8.81 -24.69 4.78
N ILE A 296 7.68 -24.02 4.99
CA ILE A 296 6.35 -24.61 4.77
C ILE A 296 5.88 -24.43 3.31
N PRO A 297 4.98 -25.31 2.82
CA PRO A 297 4.26 -25.07 1.59
C PRO A 297 3.50 -23.73 1.65
N PRO A 298 3.54 -22.88 0.59
CA PRO A 298 2.88 -21.58 0.59
C PRO A 298 1.40 -21.61 0.95
N GLU A 299 0.71 -22.72 0.65
CA GLU A 299 -0.71 -22.93 0.96
C GLU A 299 -1.01 -22.92 2.46
N LYS A 300 -0.01 -23.27 3.28
CA LYS A 300 -0.12 -23.33 4.74
C LYS A 300 0.19 -22.01 5.43
N ILE A 301 0.64 -20.98 4.71
CA ILE A 301 0.97 -19.66 5.29
C ILE A 301 -0.24 -19.07 6.05
N ARG A 302 -1.46 -19.28 5.56
CA ARG A 302 -2.70 -18.81 6.21
C ARG A 302 -3.00 -19.44 7.58
N GLU A 303 -2.33 -20.55 7.90
CA GLU A 303 -2.49 -21.29 9.17
C GLU A 303 -1.48 -20.81 10.24
N VAL A 304 -0.44 -20.08 9.80
CA VAL A 304 0.58 -19.52 10.70
C VAL A 304 -0.01 -18.38 11.51
N GLN A 305 0.36 -18.33 12.78
CA GLN A 305 -0.10 -17.32 13.73
C GLN A 305 1.08 -16.48 14.22
N VAL A 306 0.78 -15.26 14.67
CA VAL A 306 1.75 -14.43 15.37
C VAL A 306 1.77 -14.87 16.82
N ASP A 307 2.93 -15.29 17.32
CA ASP A 307 3.16 -15.68 18.70
C ASP A 307 3.56 -14.48 19.56
N LEU A 308 4.41 -13.60 19.02
CA LEU A 308 4.86 -12.39 19.69
C LEU A 308 4.89 -11.22 18.72
N THR A 309 4.52 -10.04 19.22
CA THR A 309 4.78 -8.76 18.56
C THR A 309 5.60 -7.89 19.49
N VAL A 310 6.73 -7.43 18.99
CA VAL A 310 7.68 -6.59 19.72
C VAL A 310 7.78 -5.25 19.00
N LEU A 311 7.57 -4.17 19.75
CA LEU A 311 7.72 -2.80 19.28
C LEU A 311 8.78 -2.12 20.14
N ASP A 312 9.82 -1.59 19.50
CA ASP A 312 10.90 -0.90 20.19
C ASP A 312 11.52 -1.73 21.34
N GLY A 313 11.67 -3.04 21.12
CA GLY A 313 12.20 -3.98 22.10
C GLY A 313 11.23 -4.37 23.23
N ARG A 314 9.99 -3.87 23.23
CA ARG A 314 8.96 -4.21 24.21
C ARG A 314 7.95 -5.18 23.62
N VAL A 315 7.64 -6.26 24.34
CA VAL A 315 6.56 -7.18 23.96
C VAL A 315 5.23 -6.45 24.15
N ILE A 316 4.51 -6.22 23.05
CA ILE A 316 3.21 -5.55 23.03
C ILE A 316 2.05 -6.51 22.76
N PHE A 317 2.37 -7.75 22.39
CA PHE A 317 1.44 -8.86 22.29
C PHE A 317 2.19 -10.19 22.46
N GLU A 318 1.56 -11.11 23.18
CA GLU A 318 1.98 -12.49 23.33
C GLU A 318 0.74 -13.39 23.26
N ARG A 319 0.78 -14.38 22.37
CA ARG A 319 -0.31 -15.34 22.19
C ARG A 319 -0.36 -16.28 23.39
N THR A 320 -1.36 -16.13 24.24
CA THR A 320 -1.63 -17.10 25.32
C THR A 320 -2.43 -18.28 24.76
N GLY A 321 -2.20 -19.50 25.28
CA GLY A 321 -2.74 -20.73 24.71
C GLY A 321 -4.27 -20.70 24.55
N GLY A 322 -4.76 -20.82 23.30
CA GLY A 322 -6.18 -20.89 22.96
C GLY A 322 -6.72 -19.72 22.12
N GLU A 323 -6.00 -18.60 21.99
CA GLU A 323 -6.43 -17.48 21.16
C GLU A 323 -6.08 -17.73 19.67
N THR A 324 -7.11 -17.76 18.82
CA THR A 324 -6.94 -17.67 17.36
C THR A 324 -7.15 -16.22 16.93
N ILE A 325 -6.27 -15.70 16.07
CA ILE A 325 -6.43 -14.36 15.51
C ILE A 325 -7.63 -14.44 14.53
N PRO A 326 -8.69 -13.64 14.73
CA PRO A 326 -9.85 -13.71 13.86
C PRO A 326 -9.47 -13.36 12.42
N SER A 327 -10.06 -14.06 11.47
CA SER A 327 -9.86 -13.83 10.03
C SER A 327 -10.54 -12.55 9.52
N ARG A 328 -11.28 -11.83 10.38
CA ARG A 328 -12.01 -10.58 10.11
C ARG A 328 -12.03 -9.70 11.35
#